data_AF-A0A8J6P974-F1
#
_entry.id   AF-A0A8J6P974-F1
#
_cell.length_a   1.000
_cell.length_b   1.000
_cell.length_c   1.000
_cell.angle_alpha   90.00
_cell.angle_beta   90.00
_cell.angle_gamma   90.00
#
_symmetry.space_group_name_H-M   'P 1'
#
loop_
_entity.id
_entity.type
_entity.pdbx_description
1 polymer ?
#
loop_
_entity_poly.entity_id
_entity_poly.type
_entity_poly.pdbx_seq_one_letter_code
_entity_poly.pdbx_strand_id
1 'polypeptide(L)'
;MKKLLFIAVSMVLVPTIGSAQKWSKSDSEIFIESCVGEAQNYFTPEGALQYCSCTMEKIMVLYPDAAYVDEMTDEEMNTVAEECILQIGETTGDDIFLKWTDETKAAFIEGCSGELLGSGIDPSVYCPCALEEIMKVYTTPFAAMSMSEEVLFEIAAKCLGGE
;
A
#
# COMPACT_ATOMS: atom_id res chain seq x y z
N MET A 1 -17.94 62.78 21.70
CA MET A 1 -18.88 61.86 21.03
C MET A 1 -18.10 60.93 20.12
N LYS A 2 -17.89 59.66 20.50
CA LYS A 2 -17.44 58.63 19.57
C LYS A 2 -18.12 57.33 19.99
N LYS A 3 -19.04 56.90 19.14
CA LYS A 3 -20.04 55.86 19.43
C LYS A 3 -19.34 54.50 19.55
N LEU A 4 -19.67 53.78 20.62
CA LEU A 4 -19.45 52.35 20.80
C LEU A 4 -20.12 51.62 19.64
N LEU A 5 -19.34 50.92 18.81
CA LEU A 5 -19.85 49.91 17.88
C LEU A 5 -19.64 48.56 18.54
N PHE A 6 -20.71 48.04 19.14
CA PHE A 6 -20.83 46.66 19.57
C PHE A 6 -20.83 45.77 18.32
N ILE A 7 -19.73 45.06 18.09
CA ILE A 7 -19.67 43.96 17.11
C ILE A 7 -20.40 42.79 17.78
N ALA A 8 -21.64 42.55 17.37
CA ALA A 8 -22.34 41.32 17.66
C ALA A 8 -21.58 40.18 16.97
N VAL A 9 -20.76 39.46 17.73
CA VAL A 9 -20.22 38.17 17.33
C VAL A 9 -21.40 37.20 17.32
N SER A 10 -22.10 37.13 16.20
CA SER A 10 -23.02 36.03 15.93
C SER A 10 -22.18 34.76 15.89
N MET A 11 -22.22 34.00 16.99
CA MET A 11 -21.90 32.58 17.00
C MET A 11 -22.81 31.91 15.98
N VAL A 12 -22.33 31.80 14.76
CA VAL A 12 -22.85 30.82 13.80
C VAL A 12 -22.42 29.48 14.37
N LEU A 13 -23.31 28.86 15.12
CA LEU A 13 -23.31 27.43 15.37
C LEU A 13 -23.41 26.77 14.00
N VAL A 14 -22.27 26.48 13.39
CA VAL A 14 -22.18 25.53 12.28
C VAL A 14 -22.57 24.19 12.90
N PRO A 15 -23.73 23.61 12.56
CA PRO A 15 -24.02 22.26 12.99
C PRO A 15 -22.99 21.40 12.26
N THR A 16 -21.99 20.90 13.00
CA THR A 16 -21.23 19.74 12.58
C THR A 16 -22.25 18.62 12.47
N ILE A 17 -22.83 18.44 11.28
CA ILE A 17 -23.54 17.22 10.93
C ILE A 17 -22.43 16.17 10.92
N GLY A 18 -22.15 15.59 12.10
CA GLY A 18 -21.40 14.36 12.18
C GLY A 18 -22.19 13.38 11.35
N SER A 19 -21.67 13.00 10.18
CA SER A 19 -22.25 11.93 9.40
C SER A 19 -22.25 10.71 10.32
N ALA A 20 -23.43 10.34 10.81
CA ALA A 20 -23.56 9.20 11.69
C ALA A 20 -23.27 7.98 10.84
N GLN A 21 -22.14 7.33 11.07
CA GLN A 21 -21.76 6.08 10.43
C GLN A 21 -22.87 5.04 10.67
N LYS A 22 -23.41 4.46 9.60
CA LYS A 22 -24.54 3.50 9.59
C LYS A 22 -24.10 2.06 9.34
N TRP A 23 -22.81 1.79 9.33
CA TRP A 23 -22.28 0.43 9.29
C TRP A 23 -22.71 -0.33 10.55
N SER A 24 -23.33 -1.50 10.36
CA SER A 24 -23.56 -2.40 11.47
C SER A 24 -22.27 -3.12 11.83
N LYS A 25 -22.21 -3.66 13.06
CA LYS A 25 -21.11 -4.54 13.48
C LYS A 25 -20.94 -5.73 12.52
N SER A 26 -22.06 -6.28 12.03
CA SER A 26 -22.04 -7.41 11.10
C SER A 26 -21.43 -7.01 9.74
N ASP A 27 -21.74 -5.82 9.24
CA ASP A 27 -21.20 -5.34 7.96
C ASP A 27 -19.68 -5.14 8.06
N SER A 28 -19.22 -4.55 9.18
CA SER A 28 -17.79 -4.41 9.44
C SER A 28 -17.07 -5.75 9.56
N GLU A 29 -17.67 -6.73 10.26
CA GLU A 29 -17.08 -8.07 10.41
C GLU A 29 -16.98 -8.78 9.05
N ILE A 30 -18.04 -8.74 8.23
CA ILE A 30 -18.05 -9.34 6.89
C ILE A 30 -16.99 -8.69 6.00
N PHE A 31 -16.90 -7.35 6.01
CA PHE A 31 -15.91 -6.63 5.23
C PHE A 31 -14.48 -7.04 5.63
N ILE A 32 -14.17 -7.04 6.93
CA ILE A 32 -12.83 -7.39 7.42
C ILE A 32 -12.50 -8.85 7.10
N GLU A 33 -13.40 -9.79 7.33
CA GLU A 33 -13.15 -11.21 7.02
C GLU A 33 -12.87 -11.43 5.53
N SER A 34 -13.70 -10.82 4.66
CA SER A 34 -13.52 -10.93 3.20
C SER A 34 -12.22 -10.29 2.76
N CYS A 35 -11.95 -9.07 3.21
CA CYS A 35 -10.73 -8.35 2.87
C CYS A 35 -9.49 -9.12 3.34
N VAL A 36 -9.48 -9.61 4.59
CA VAL A 36 -8.33 -10.35 5.14
C VAL A 36 -8.09 -11.65 4.38
N GLY A 37 -9.16 -12.35 3.99
CA GLY A 37 -9.06 -13.57 3.18
C GLY A 37 -8.30 -13.33 1.86
N GLU A 38 -8.64 -12.26 1.14
CA GLU A 38 -7.97 -11.89 -0.11
C GLU A 38 -6.57 -11.31 0.11
N ALA A 39 -6.46 -10.40 1.08
CA ALA A 39 -5.22 -9.70 1.39
C ALA A 39 -4.11 -10.66 1.81
N GLN A 40 -4.41 -11.80 2.43
CA GLN A 40 -3.38 -12.78 2.81
C GLN A 40 -2.59 -13.38 1.64
N ASN A 41 -3.06 -13.24 0.39
CA ASN A 41 -2.28 -13.59 -0.79
C ASN A 41 -1.05 -12.69 -0.97
N TYR A 42 -1.17 -11.43 -0.57
CA TYR A 42 -0.15 -10.40 -0.75
C TYR A 42 0.51 -10.00 0.57
N PHE A 43 -0.21 -10.16 1.67
CA PHE A 43 0.19 -9.72 2.99
C PHE A 43 0.45 -10.89 3.95
N THR A 44 1.28 -10.69 4.98
CA THR A 44 1.28 -11.59 6.15
C THR A 44 -0.09 -11.53 6.86
N PRO A 45 -0.46 -12.52 7.71
CA PRO A 45 -1.75 -12.47 8.40
C PRO A 45 -1.98 -11.18 9.23
N GLU A 46 -0.93 -10.69 9.90
CA GLU A 46 -0.99 -9.43 10.65
C GLU A 46 -1.09 -8.22 9.71
N GLY A 47 -0.31 -8.21 8.63
CA GLY A 47 -0.37 -7.14 7.62
C GLY A 47 -1.71 -7.06 6.92
N ALA A 48 -2.31 -8.21 6.59
CA ALA A 48 -3.64 -8.28 6.00
C ALA A 48 -4.69 -7.65 6.93
N LEU A 49 -4.61 -7.93 8.24
CA LEU A 49 -5.53 -7.32 9.20
C LEU A 49 -5.33 -5.81 9.32
N GLN A 50 -4.08 -5.34 9.40
CA GLN A 50 -3.78 -3.90 9.46
C GLN A 50 -4.24 -3.17 8.18
N TYR A 51 -3.93 -3.73 7.01
CA TYR A 51 -4.38 -3.24 5.71
C TYR A 51 -5.90 -3.14 5.66
N CYS A 52 -6.61 -4.23 5.96
CA CYS A 52 -8.07 -4.26 5.89
C CYS A 52 -8.74 -3.34 6.91
N SER A 53 -8.13 -3.17 8.09
CA SER A 53 -8.61 -2.22 9.10
C SER A 53 -8.50 -0.79 8.59
N CYS A 54 -7.34 -0.41 8.03
CA CYS A 54 -7.14 0.90 7.41
C CYS A 54 -8.12 1.14 6.26
N THR A 55 -8.25 0.16 5.35
CA THR A 55 -9.13 0.25 4.19
C THR A 55 -10.58 0.44 4.63
N MET A 56 -11.04 -0.33 5.62
CA MET A 56 -12.40 -0.18 6.16
C MET A 56 -12.61 1.21 6.76
N GLU A 57 -11.68 1.71 7.58
CA GLU A 57 -11.79 3.04 8.20
C GLU A 57 -11.94 4.15 7.15
N LYS A 58 -11.16 4.11 6.07
CA LYS A 58 -11.25 5.07 4.97
C LYS A 58 -12.54 4.91 4.15
N ILE A 59 -12.93 3.68 3.85
CA ILE A 59 -14.19 3.41 3.16
C ILE A 59 -15.39 3.91 3.97
N MET A 60 -15.39 3.75 5.29
CA MET A 60 -16.47 4.25 6.16
C MET A 60 -16.57 5.78 6.13
N VAL A 61 -15.48 6.49 5.83
CA VAL A 61 -15.50 7.95 5.65
C VAL A 61 -16.11 8.33 4.30
N LEU A 62 -15.73 7.61 3.23
CA LEU A 62 -16.23 7.85 1.87
C LEU A 62 -17.70 7.42 1.70
N TYR A 63 -18.04 6.28 2.30
CA TYR A 63 -19.36 5.63 2.29
C TYR A 63 -19.83 5.41 3.73
N PRO A 64 -20.37 6.45 4.41
CA PRO A 64 -20.86 6.34 5.78
C PRO A 64 -21.99 5.34 5.99
N ASP A 65 -22.61 4.88 4.91
CA ASP A 65 -23.70 3.92 4.89
C ASP A 65 -23.31 2.73 4.02
N ALA A 66 -23.18 1.55 4.65
CA ALA A 66 -22.68 0.34 4.01
C ALA A 66 -23.52 -0.09 2.79
N ALA A 67 -24.79 0.33 2.72
CA ALA A 67 -25.66 0.05 1.57
C ALA A 67 -25.16 0.66 0.25
N TYR A 68 -24.21 1.60 0.30
CA TYR A 68 -23.66 2.28 -0.87
C TYR A 68 -22.22 1.87 -1.17
N VAL A 69 -21.61 0.97 -0.39
CA VAL A 69 -20.21 0.57 -0.61
C VAL A 69 -20.00 -0.08 -1.97
N ASP A 70 -21.03 -0.75 -2.50
CA ASP A 70 -21.02 -1.35 -3.85
C ASP A 70 -21.00 -0.30 -4.98
N GLU A 71 -21.21 0.98 -4.67
CA GLU A 71 -21.08 2.09 -5.62
C GLU A 71 -19.64 2.63 -5.71
N MET A 72 -18.71 2.07 -4.92
CA MET A 72 -17.30 2.43 -4.95
C MET A 72 -16.66 2.12 -6.29
N THR A 73 -16.00 3.11 -6.87
CA THR A 73 -15.26 2.95 -8.12
C THR A 73 -13.91 2.27 -7.91
N ASP A 74 -13.37 1.66 -8.97
CA ASP A 74 -12.03 1.09 -8.94
C ASP A 74 -10.96 2.15 -8.61
N GLU A 75 -11.13 3.39 -9.07
CA GLU A 75 -10.22 4.50 -8.80
C GLU A 75 -10.21 4.87 -7.30
N GLU A 76 -11.39 4.97 -6.68
CA GLU A 76 -11.50 5.21 -5.24
C GLU A 76 -10.90 4.04 -4.45
N MET A 77 -11.15 2.80 -4.86
CA MET A 77 -10.60 1.62 -4.20
C MET A 77 -9.08 1.59 -4.25
N ASN A 78 -8.51 1.85 -5.44
CA ASN A 78 -7.07 1.91 -5.63
C ASN A 78 -6.44 3.04 -4.78
N THR A 79 -7.08 4.21 -4.74
CA THR A 79 -6.61 5.33 -3.92
C THR A 79 -6.57 4.95 -2.43
N VAL A 80 -7.64 4.34 -1.92
CA VAL A 80 -7.70 3.88 -0.52
C VAL A 80 -6.63 2.81 -0.25
N ALA A 81 -6.47 1.85 -1.16
CA ALA A 81 -5.49 0.77 -1.03
C ALA A 81 -4.05 1.32 -0.97
N GLU A 82 -3.70 2.22 -1.88
CA GLU A 82 -2.38 2.87 -1.93
C GLU A 82 -2.10 3.66 -0.65
N GLU A 83 -3.05 4.47 -0.19
CA GLU A 83 -2.91 5.23 1.05
C GLU A 83 -2.69 4.32 2.25
N CYS A 84 -3.40 3.18 2.33
CA CYS A 84 -3.23 2.23 3.42
C CYS A 84 -1.91 1.48 3.38
N ILE A 85 -1.43 1.12 2.18
CA ILE A 85 -0.10 0.52 2.01
C ILE A 85 0.98 1.50 2.49
N LEU A 86 0.90 2.77 2.06
CA LEU A 86 1.85 3.80 2.46
C LEU A 86 1.81 4.07 3.97
N GLN A 87 0.63 4.21 4.56
CA GLN A 87 0.46 4.45 5.99
C GLN A 87 1.03 3.29 6.84
N ILE A 88 0.85 2.06 6.39
CA ILE A 88 1.42 0.89 7.06
C ILE A 88 2.95 0.92 6.95
N GLY A 89 3.50 1.16 5.77
CA GLY A 89 4.96 1.28 5.57
C GLY A 89 5.59 2.36 6.45
N GLU A 90 4.94 3.52 6.61
CA GLU A 90 5.42 4.61 7.48
C GLU A 90 5.36 4.27 8.98
N THR A 91 4.35 3.51 9.42
CA THR A 91 4.08 3.29 10.85
C THR A 91 4.86 2.11 11.42
N THR A 92 5.14 1.07 10.63
CA THR A 92 5.85 -0.12 11.11
C THR A 92 7.35 -0.08 10.85
N GLY A 93 7.83 0.91 10.09
CA GLY A 93 9.26 1.13 9.83
C GLY A 93 9.93 0.01 9.04
N ASP A 94 9.15 -0.93 8.55
CA ASP A 94 9.54 -2.04 7.70
C ASP A 94 8.30 -2.43 6.90
N ASP A 95 8.46 -2.53 5.59
CA ASP A 95 7.49 -3.06 4.63
C ASP A 95 7.26 -4.57 4.80
N ILE A 96 7.46 -5.11 6.01
CA ILE A 96 7.38 -6.50 6.49
C ILE A 96 6.11 -7.24 6.05
N PHE A 97 5.12 -6.52 5.54
CA PHE A 97 3.84 -7.08 5.20
C PHE A 97 3.73 -7.57 3.76
N LEU A 98 4.45 -7.03 2.76
CA LEU A 98 4.29 -7.42 1.35
C LEU A 98 5.10 -8.68 0.97
N LYS A 99 4.45 -9.70 0.41
CA LYS A 99 5.12 -10.95 0.01
C LYS A 99 5.73 -10.86 -1.39
N TRP A 100 6.85 -11.56 -1.59
CA TRP A 100 7.28 -12.00 -2.91
C TRP A 100 6.34 -13.09 -3.45
N THR A 101 5.28 -12.68 -4.13
CA THR A 101 4.37 -13.58 -4.85
C THR A 101 4.98 -13.96 -6.20
N ASP A 102 4.45 -14.99 -6.84
CA ASP A 102 4.92 -15.36 -8.18
C ASP A 102 4.63 -14.27 -9.21
N GLU A 103 3.56 -13.50 -9.01
CA GLU A 103 3.21 -12.31 -9.79
C GLU A 103 4.26 -11.19 -9.61
N THR A 104 4.63 -10.83 -8.38
CA THR A 104 5.62 -9.77 -8.16
C THR A 104 7.02 -10.18 -8.59
N LYS A 105 7.38 -11.46 -8.46
CA LYS A 105 8.60 -12.02 -9.06
C LYS A 105 8.59 -11.91 -10.57
N ALA A 106 7.49 -12.28 -11.23
CA ALA A 106 7.37 -12.17 -12.69
C ALA A 106 7.48 -10.72 -13.15
N ALA A 107 6.80 -9.79 -12.47
CA ALA A 107 6.88 -8.35 -12.75
C ALA A 107 8.30 -7.81 -12.59
N PHE A 108 9.03 -8.24 -11.56
CA PHE A 108 10.45 -7.90 -11.40
C PHE A 108 11.29 -8.38 -12.59
N ILE A 109 11.14 -9.66 -12.99
CA ILE A 109 11.90 -10.24 -14.10
C ILE A 109 11.60 -9.52 -15.42
N GLU A 110 10.33 -9.20 -15.67
CA GLU A 110 9.91 -8.44 -16.85
C GLU A 110 10.55 -7.05 -16.88
N GLY A 111 10.44 -6.29 -15.79
CA GLY A 111 11.04 -4.95 -15.68
C GLY A 111 12.55 -4.99 -15.83
N CYS A 112 13.22 -5.90 -15.12
CA CYS A 112 14.67 -6.11 -15.24
C CYS A 112 15.08 -6.45 -16.68
N SER A 113 14.34 -7.33 -17.35
CA SER A 113 14.64 -7.71 -18.74
C SER A 113 14.47 -6.54 -19.70
N GLY A 114 13.46 -5.69 -19.47
CA GLY A 114 13.22 -4.48 -20.24
C GLY A 114 14.36 -3.46 -20.13
N GLU A 115 14.86 -3.21 -18.92
CA GLU A 115 15.98 -2.30 -18.66
C GLU A 115 17.31 -2.78 -19.27
N LEU A 116 17.49 -4.10 -19.41
CA LEU A 116 18.71 -4.69 -19.97
C LEU A 116 18.74 -4.76 -21.50
N LEU A 117 17.69 -4.33 -22.19
CA LEU A 117 17.66 -4.34 -23.65
C LEU A 117 18.80 -3.51 -24.23
N GLY A 118 19.67 -4.15 -25.01
CA GLY A 118 20.82 -3.50 -25.64
C GLY A 118 22.03 -3.28 -24.73
N SER A 119 21.99 -3.74 -23.47
CA SER A 119 23.11 -3.66 -22.53
C SER A 119 24.25 -4.66 -22.83
N GLY A 120 23.96 -5.72 -23.59
CA GLY A 120 24.88 -6.84 -23.82
C GLY A 120 24.90 -7.87 -22.68
N ILE A 121 24.11 -7.66 -21.62
CA ILE A 121 23.86 -8.63 -20.55
C ILE A 121 22.73 -9.56 -20.99
N ASP A 122 22.84 -10.87 -20.72
CA ASP A 122 21.76 -11.82 -20.97
C ASP A 122 20.72 -11.74 -19.83
N PRO A 123 19.53 -11.15 -20.07
CA PRO A 123 18.52 -10.98 -19.02
C PRO A 123 17.95 -12.32 -18.53
N SER A 124 17.99 -13.37 -19.35
CA SER A 124 17.48 -14.69 -18.97
C SER A 124 18.36 -15.39 -17.93
N VAL A 125 19.61 -14.94 -17.79
CA VAL A 125 20.56 -15.42 -16.78
C VAL A 125 20.64 -14.44 -15.61
N TYR A 126 20.80 -13.15 -15.91
CA TYR A 126 21.01 -12.12 -14.89
C TYR A 126 19.78 -11.87 -14.02
N CYS A 127 18.61 -11.64 -14.61
CA CYS A 127 17.44 -11.20 -13.84
C CYS A 127 16.95 -12.25 -12.82
N PRO A 128 16.90 -13.56 -13.13
CA PRO A 128 16.58 -14.58 -12.13
C PRO A 128 17.60 -14.63 -10.98
N CYS A 129 18.90 -14.51 -11.29
CA CYS A 129 19.94 -14.46 -10.26
C CYS A 129 19.79 -13.21 -9.37
N ALA A 130 19.60 -12.05 -9.99
CA ALA A 130 19.45 -10.79 -9.26
C ALA A 130 18.23 -10.86 -8.33
N LEU A 131 17.09 -11.37 -8.82
CA LEU A 131 15.91 -11.59 -7.99
C LEU A 131 16.22 -12.49 -6.77
N GLU A 132 16.92 -13.60 -6.98
CA GLU A 132 17.28 -14.52 -5.90
C GLU A 132 18.15 -13.84 -4.82
N GLU A 133 19.17 -13.08 -5.23
CA GLU A 133 20.03 -12.36 -4.29
C GLU A 133 19.30 -11.21 -3.58
N ILE A 134 18.44 -10.47 -4.29
CA ILE A 134 17.59 -9.43 -3.71
C ILE A 134 16.69 -10.01 -2.63
N MET A 135 16.03 -11.14 -2.91
CA MET A 135 15.15 -11.80 -1.96
C MET A 135 15.87 -12.32 -0.69
N LYS A 136 17.20 -12.50 -0.73
CA LYS A 136 18.00 -12.85 0.46
C LYS A 136 18.23 -11.65 1.38
N VAL A 137 18.25 -10.44 0.82
CA VAL A 137 18.51 -9.19 1.56
C VAL A 137 17.21 -8.51 1.95
N TYR A 138 16.23 -8.49 1.03
CA TYR A 138 14.97 -7.79 1.16
C TYR A 138 13.83 -8.80 1.27
N THR A 139 13.18 -8.78 2.43
CA THR A 139 12.04 -9.65 2.73
C THR A 139 10.84 -9.38 1.81
N THR A 140 10.75 -8.18 1.22
CA THR A 140 9.59 -7.74 0.42
C THR A 140 10.01 -7.00 -0.86
N PRO A 141 9.15 -6.98 -1.92
CA PRO A 141 9.42 -6.25 -3.16
C PRO A 141 9.57 -4.74 -2.95
N PHE A 142 8.77 -4.16 -2.06
CA PHE A 142 8.81 -2.73 -1.79
C PHE A 142 10.11 -2.34 -1.07
N ALA A 143 10.54 -3.14 -0.07
CA ALA A 143 11.83 -2.91 0.59
C ALA A 143 12.99 -2.92 -0.43
N ALA A 144 12.92 -3.80 -1.44
CA ALA A 144 13.90 -3.84 -2.52
C ALA A 144 13.91 -2.59 -3.42
N MET A 145 12.83 -1.79 -3.47
CA MET A 145 12.84 -0.50 -4.19
C MET A 145 13.73 0.55 -3.52
N SER A 146 13.98 0.41 -2.21
CA SER A 146 14.88 1.27 -1.45
C SER A 146 16.33 0.81 -1.45
N MET A 147 16.67 -0.15 -2.33
CA MET A 147 18.00 -0.75 -2.41
C MET A 147 19.08 0.30 -2.67
N SER A 148 20.16 0.22 -1.90
CA SER A 148 21.32 1.09 -2.10
C SER A 148 22.11 0.68 -3.33
N GLU A 149 22.80 1.64 -3.93
CA GLU A 149 23.67 1.39 -5.09
C GLU A 149 24.77 0.36 -4.77
N GLU A 150 25.27 0.36 -3.53
CA GLU A 150 26.25 -0.61 -3.04
C GLU A 150 25.72 -2.05 -3.11
N VAL A 151 24.52 -2.28 -2.58
CA VAL A 151 23.88 -3.61 -2.62
C VAL A 151 23.61 -4.03 -4.07
N LEU A 152 23.17 -3.09 -4.92
CA LEU A 152 22.97 -3.35 -6.35
C LEU A 152 24.28 -3.79 -7.03
N PHE A 153 25.41 -3.15 -6.74
CA PHE A 153 26.71 -3.53 -7.29
C PHE A 153 27.17 -4.91 -6.81
N GLU A 154 26.96 -5.25 -5.54
CA GLU A 154 27.30 -6.58 -5.02
C GLU A 154 26.50 -7.69 -5.71
N ILE A 155 25.20 -7.47 -5.91
CA ILE A 155 24.32 -8.38 -6.65
C ILE A 155 24.79 -8.50 -8.10
N ALA A 156 25.08 -7.36 -8.75
CA ALA A 156 25.53 -7.34 -10.13
C ALA A 156 26.85 -8.11 -10.31
N ALA A 157 27.82 -7.91 -9.41
CA ALA A 157 29.09 -8.63 -9.43
C ALA A 157 28.88 -10.15 -9.35
N LYS A 158 28.06 -10.61 -8.39
CA LYS A 158 27.74 -12.04 -8.26
C LYS A 158 27.05 -12.60 -9.50
N CYS A 159 26.04 -11.90 -10.01
CA CYS A 159 25.19 -12.42 -11.09
C CYS A 159 25.79 -12.29 -12.49
N LEU A 160 26.82 -11.47 -12.66
CA LEU A 160 27.60 -11.37 -13.91
C LEU A 160 28.84 -12.27 -13.92
N GLY A 161 29.06 -13.06 -12.87
CA GLY A 161 30.19 -14.00 -12.79
C GLY A 161 31.50 -13.38 -12.29
N GLY A 162 31.42 -12.31 -11.50
CA GLY A 162 32.55 -11.79 -10.73
C GLY A 162 32.77 -12.63 -9.47
N GLU A 163 33.95 -13.24 -9.36
CA GLU A 163 34.45 -13.95 -8.17
C GLU A 163 34.76 -13.00 -7.00
#